data_AF-A0A6L4Z6H4-F1
#
_entry.id   AF-A0A6L4Z6H4-F1
#
_cell.length_a   1.000
_cell.length_b   1.000
_cell.length_c   1.000
_cell.angle_alpha   90.00
_cell.angle_beta   90.00
_cell.angle_gamma   90.00
#
_symmetry.space_group_name_H-M   'P 1'
#
loop_
_entity.id
_entity.type
_entity.pdbx_description
1 polymer ?
#
loop_
_entity_poly.entity_id
_entity_poly.type
_entity_poly.pdbx_seq_one_letter_code
_entity_poly.pdbx_strand_id
1 'polypeptide(L)'
;MEKPVTIITEGPIGQAVKSVADKNNLSNTEIVEKGVKHAATLWRDSDGTPDDFVKFCTENFIADPAKKEATFYRFSEYFESLFGHFNKITLDLQENVQLMKGEVLPIDPMFAGYSPGAHLMNDLYDNKIAFIVALNFPYYSTEEKNQSGAEWTPLEWGYSRLGDVFSSRVPSELNLKAGKVSAEGDAYIADYNIYMGNLLNKDGQKLFQQDMVLLSHWNLRDEIKANYANKENGLEKQGIIYQVMQRIVDQSIPKEVINSDKQDWNPVTNEVFVGGSKTESAAETDGRYQQILNNFHIYQAFDKYNPAMPTAIERAFSAGMQVPQPEVEKLFTEFLSSPQVAHVAAIIKK
;
A
#
# COMPACT_ATOMS: atom_id res chain seq x y z
N MET A 1 0.74 -20.95 1.70
CA MET A 1 1.29 -21.07 0.34
C MET A 1 2.80 -21.22 0.46
N GLU A 2 3.35 -22.24 -0.20
CA GLU A 2 4.79 -22.53 -0.24
C GLU A 2 5.55 -21.45 -1.02
N LYS A 3 6.85 -21.33 -0.75
CA LYS A 3 7.71 -20.39 -1.50
C LYS A 3 7.73 -20.84 -2.96
N PRO A 4 7.53 -19.93 -3.94
CA PRO A 4 7.64 -20.30 -5.34
C PRO A 4 9.05 -20.84 -5.62
N VAL A 5 9.13 -22.04 -6.20
CA VAL A 5 10.39 -22.67 -6.60
C VAL A 5 10.70 -22.23 -8.03
N THR A 6 11.79 -21.48 -8.21
CA THR A 6 12.32 -21.21 -9.55
C THR A 6 12.86 -22.51 -10.13
N ILE A 7 12.26 -22.99 -11.22
CA ILE A 7 12.68 -24.22 -11.89
C ILE A 7 13.81 -24.00 -12.90
N ILE A 8 14.05 -22.75 -13.28
CA ILE A 8 15.08 -22.36 -14.24
C ILE A 8 16.42 -22.16 -13.51
N THR A 9 17.38 -23.04 -13.78
CA THR A 9 18.73 -23.00 -13.21
C THR A 9 19.72 -22.28 -14.14
N GLU A 10 20.97 -22.12 -13.70
CA GLU A 10 22.03 -21.45 -14.48
C GLU A 10 22.27 -22.10 -15.86
N GLY A 11 22.09 -23.41 -16.00
CA GLY A 11 22.28 -24.13 -17.27
C GLY A 11 21.35 -23.63 -18.39
N PRO A 12 20.01 -23.74 -18.20
CA PRO A 12 19.03 -23.19 -19.13
C PRO A 12 19.18 -21.68 -19.37
N ILE A 13 19.54 -20.88 -18.36
CA ILE A 13 19.82 -19.44 -18.53
C ILE A 13 20.96 -19.23 -19.53
N GLY A 14 22.10 -19.89 -19.32
CA GLY A 14 23.26 -19.79 -20.21
C GLY A 14 22.94 -20.25 -21.64
N GLN A 15 22.16 -21.32 -21.78
CA GLN A 15 21.72 -21.82 -23.08
C GLN A 15 20.79 -20.82 -23.80
N ALA A 16 19.85 -20.20 -23.09
CA ALA A 16 18.97 -19.18 -23.64
C ALA A 16 19.75 -17.95 -24.12
N VAL A 17 20.67 -17.43 -23.31
CA VAL A 17 21.53 -16.30 -23.67
C VAL A 17 22.31 -16.60 -24.94
N LYS A 18 22.97 -17.76 -25.01
CA LYS A 18 23.72 -18.19 -26.19
C LYS A 18 22.82 -18.30 -27.42
N SER A 19 21.67 -18.94 -27.29
CA SER A 19 20.75 -19.17 -28.42
C SER A 19 20.18 -17.84 -28.97
N VAL A 20 19.86 -16.89 -28.08
CA VAL A 20 19.45 -15.53 -28.46
C VAL A 20 20.57 -14.79 -29.17
N ALA A 21 21.80 -14.83 -28.63
CA ALA A 21 22.95 -14.15 -29.20
C ALA A 21 23.29 -14.70 -30.60
N ASP A 22 23.34 -16.03 -30.75
CA ASP A 22 23.63 -16.71 -32.01
C ASP A 22 22.57 -16.39 -33.07
N LYS A 23 21.27 -16.45 -32.72
CA LYS A 23 20.17 -16.16 -33.66
C LYS A 23 20.18 -14.72 -34.17
N ASN A 24 20.58 -13.77 -33.33
CA ASN A 24 20.52 -12.34 -33.63
C ASN A 24 21.89 -11.73 -34.00
N ASN A 25 22.95 -12.54 -34.06
CA ASN A 25 24.34 -12.12 -34.31
C ASN A 25 24.81 -11.00 -33.36
N LEU A 26 24.51 -11.14 -32.07
CA LEU A 26 24.84 -10.14 -31.05
C LEU A 26 26.26 -10.34 -30.52
N SER A 27 27.06 -9.27 -30.51
CA SER A 27 28.41 -9.27 -29.92
C SER A 27 28.42 -8.86 -28.44
N ASN A 28 27.41 -8.11 -27.99
CA ASN A 28 27.20 -7.76 -26.58
C ASN A 28 25.95 -8.49 -26.04
N THR A 29 26.12 -9.29 -25.00
CA THR A 29 25.05 -10.10 -24.39
C THR A 29 24.52 -9.54 -23.07
N GLU A 30 25.04 -8.42 -22.57
CA GLU A 30 24.70 -7.91 -21.23
C GLU A 30 23.18 -7.70 -21.04
N ILE A 31 22.53 -7.05 -22.01
CA ILE A 31 21.08 -6.81 -21.95
C ILE A 31 20.28 -8.11 -22.13
N VAL A 32 20.81 -9.07 -22.91
CA VAL A 32 20.22 -10.40 -23.09
C VAL A 32 20.27 -11.17 -21.77
N GLU A 33 21.43 -11.19 -21.13
CA GLU A 33 21.64 -11.83 -19.83
C GLU A 33 20.73 -11.25 -18.77
N LYS A 34 20.61 -9.92 -18.71
CA LYS A 34 19.73 -9.26 -17.74
C LYS A 34 18.25 -9.64 -17.96
N GLY A 35 17.79 -9.59 -19.21
CA GLY A 35 16.42 -9.98 -19.58
C GLY A 35 16.11 -11.46 -19.30
N VAL A 36 17.00 -12.37 -19.72
CA VAL A 36 16.84 -13.81 -19.51
C VAL A 36 16.85 -14.14 -18.02
N LYS A 37 17.79 -13.60 -17.24
CA LYS A 37 17.82 -13.81 -15.78
C LYS A 37 16.57 -13.28 -15.11
N HIS A 38 16.08 -12.10 -15.51
CA HIS A 38 14.86 -11.55 -14.96
C HIS A 38 13.64 -12.45 -15.25
N ALA A 39 13.44 -12.85 -16.50
CA ALA A 39 12.37 -13.78 -16.89
C ALA A 39 12.46 -15.12 -16.14
N ALA A 40 13.67 -15.65 -15.95
CA ALA A 40 13.90 -16.89 -15.21
C ALA A 40 13.41 -16.82 -13.76
N THR A 41 13.57 -15.68 -13.06
CA THR A 41 13.10 -15.55 -11.67
C THR A 41 11.57 -15.59 -11.52
N LEU A 42 10.84 -15.32 -12.61
CA LEU A 42 9.38 -15.26 -12.66
C LEU A 42 8.74 -16.56 -13.21
N TRP A 43 9.54 -17.40 -13.88
CA TRP A 43 9.09 -18.65 -14.50
C TRP A 43 8.78 -19.72 -13.46
N ARG A 44 7.72 -20.48 -13.70
CA ARG A 44 7.18 -21.55 -12.84
C ARG A 44 7.00 -22.82 -13.66
N ASP A 45 6.73 -23.93 -13.00
CA ASP A 45 6.38 -25.21 -13.62
C ASP A 45 5.13 -25.13 -14.52
N SER A 46 4.13 -24.33 -14.11
CA SER A 46 2.94 -24.06 -14.90
C SER A 46 3.24 -23.34 -16.22
N ASP A 47 4.42 -22.75 -16.36
CA ASP A 47 4.78 -21.98 -17.54
C ASP A 47 5.39 -22.81 -18.67
N GLY A 48 5.90 -23.99 -18.36
CA GLY A 48 6.65 -24.83 -19.28
C GLY A 48 7.97 -25.30 -18.68
N THR A 49 8.60 -26.24 -19.39
CA THR A 49 9.87 -26.85 -19.00
C THR A 49 11.04 -25.87 -19.22
N PRO A 50 12.25 -26.18 -18.70
CA PRO A 50 13.45 -25.40 -19.02
C PRO A 50 13.75 -25.30 -20.53
N ASP A 51 13.41 -26.33 -21.31
CA ASP A 51 13.57 -26.27 -22.78
C ASP A 51 12.55 -25.31 -23.41
N ASP A 52 11.31 -25.28 -22.90
CA ASP A 52 10.29 -24.30 -23.32
C ASP A 52 10.74 -22.87 -23.00
N PHE A 53 11.39 -22.66 -21.85
CA PHE A 53 11.96 -21.36 -21.47
C PHE A 53 13.06 -20.91 -22.46
N VAL A 54 14.02 -21.79 -22.78
CA VAL A 54 15.09 -21.49 -23.77
C VAL A 54 14.48 -21.14 -25.13
N LYS A 55 13.50 -21.93 -25.57
CA LYS A 55 12.78 -21.70 -26.81
C LYS A 55 12.05 -20.34 -26.80
N PHE A 56 11.31 -20.06 -25.72
CA PHE A 56 10.59 -18.80 -25.55
C PHE A 56 11.53 -17.60 -25.66
N CYS A 57 12.65 -17.60 -24.94
CA CYS A 57 13.63 -16.52 -25.01
C CYS A 57 14.19 -16.33 -26.42
N THR A 58 14.54 -17.43 -27.08
CA THR A 58 15.09 -17.42 -28.45
C THR A 58 14.09 -16.89 -29.47
N GLU A 59 12.81 -17.19 -29.30
CA GLU A 59 11.74 -16.77 -30.21
C GLU A 59 11.30 -15.31 -29.98
N ASN A 60 11.26 -14.85 -28.73
CA ASN A 60 10.60 -13.60 -28.35
C ASN A 60 11.55 -12.45 -27.97
N PHE A 61 12.87 -12.65 -28.05
CA PHE A 61 13.82 -11.55 -27.89
C PHE A 61 13.76 -10.59 -29.08
N ILE A 62 13.68 -9.29 -28.80
CA ILE A 62 13.53 -8.21 -29.78
C ILE A 62 14.87 -7.49 -29.93
N ALA A 63 15.68 -7.95 -30.88
CA ALA A 63 17.00 -7.36 -31.15
C ALA A 63 16.96 -6.05 -31.94
N ASP A 64 15.89 -5.83 -32.74
CA ASP A 64 15.71 -4.62 -33.56
C ASP A 64 15.22 -3.45 -32.68
N PRO A 65 15.99 -2.35 -32.53
CA PRO A 65 15.62 -1.22 -31.69
C PRO A 65 14.29 -0.56 -32.09
N ALA A 66 13.99 -0.46 -33.40
CA ALA A 66 12.76 0.16 -33.86
C ALA A 66 11.53 -0.69 -33.53
N LYS A 67 11.66 -2.03 -33.62
CA LYS A 67 10.61 -2.95 -33.17
C LYS A 67 10.45 -2.94 -31.65
N LYS A 68 11.53 -2.81 -30.91
CA LYS A 68 11.50 -2.72 -29.44
C LYS A 68 10.74 -1.47 -29.01
N GLU A 69 11.03 -0.32 -29.60
CA GLU A 69 10.32 0.94 -29.35
C GLU A 69 8.83 0.86 -29.72
N ALA A 70 8.52 0.36 -30.91
CA ALA A 70 7.12 0.16 -31.32
C ALA A 70 6.38 -0.78 -30.36
N THR A 71 7.04 -1.86 -29.90
CA THR A 71 6.46 -2.81 -28.93
C THR A 71 6.20 -2.13 -27.59
N PHE A 72 7.12 -1.31 -27.10
CA PHE A 72 6.93 -0.52 -25.88
C PHE A 72 5.70 0.38 -25.95
N TYR A 73 5.53 1.14 -27.04
CA TYR A 73 4.36 2.01 -27.19
C TYR A 73 3.05 1.22 -27.27
N ARG A 74 3.04 0.04 -27.91
CA ARG A 74 1.86 -0.85 -27.89
C ARG A 74 1.54 -1.34 -26.49
N PHE A 75 2.55 -1.72 -25.70
CA PHE A 75 2.34 -2.06 -24.29
C PHE A 75 1.76 -0.89 -23.49
N SER A 76 2.27 0.32 -23.71
CA SER A 76 1.74 1.53 -23.08
C SER A 76 0.25 1.73 -23.39
N GLU A 77 -0.15 1.63 -24.66
CA GLU A 77 -1.56 1.75 -25.09
C GLU A 77 -2.45 0.68 -24.44
N TYR A 78 -2.00 -0.58 -24.43
CA TYR A 78 -2.78 -1.68 -23.85
C TYR A 78 -2.92 -1.55 -22.32
N PHE A 79 -1.85 -1.16 -21.63
CA PHE A 79 -1.86 -0.99 -20.18
C PHE A 79 -2.64 0.24 -19.73
N GLU A 80 -2.61 1.33 -20.50
CA GLU A 80 -3.49 2.48 -20.27
C GLU A 80 -4.96 2.05 -20.33
N SER A 81 -5.34 1.27 -21.35
CA SER A 81 -6.71 0.74 -21.45
C SER A 81 -7.04 -0.17 -20.28
N LEU A 82 -6.19 -1.15 -19.95
CA LEU A 82 -6.48 -2.10 -18.87
C LEU A 82 -6.58 -1.39 -17.51
N PHE A 83 -5.54 -0.67 -17.09
CA PHE A 83 -5.49 -0.06 -15.78
C PHE A 83 -6.51 1.07 -15.63
N GLY A 84 -6.72 1.88 -16.67
CA GLY A 84 -7.72 2.94 -16.66
C GLY A 84 -9.14 2.41 -16.48
N HIS A 85 -9.51 1.33 -17.19
CA HIS A 85 -10.84 0.74 -17.07
C HIS A 85 -11.03 -0.02 -15.76
N PHE A 86 -10.03 -0.74 -15.26
CA PHE A 86 -10.14 -1.36 -13.95
C PHE A 86 -10.31 -0.32 -12.84
N ASN A 87 -9.56 0.78 -12.89
CA ASN A 87 -9.74 1.88 -11.95
C ASN A 87 -11.16 2.47 -12.02
N LYS A 88 -11.68 2.69 -13.23
CA LYS A 88 -13.06 3.17 -13.42
C LYS A 88 -14.09 2.23 -12.79
N ILE A 89 -13.99 0.92 -13.05
CA ILE A 89 -14.90 -0.07 -12.47
C ILE A 89 -14.82 -0.03 -10.94
N THR A 90 -13.62 0.05 -10.36
CA THR A 90 -13.46 0.17 -8.89
C THR A 90 -14.18 1.40 -8.35
N LEU A 91 -14.04 2.57 -8.98
CA LEU A 91 -14.74 3.79 -8.56
C LEU A 91 -16.27 3.63 -8.64
N ASP A 92 -16.77 3.08 -9.74
CA ASP A 92 -18.20 2.84 -9.95
C ASP A 92 -18.78 1.90 -8.87
N LEU A 93 -18.04 0.85 -8.49
CA LEU A 93 -18.46 -0.12 -7.47
C LEU A 93 -18.39 0.42 -6.02
N GLN A 94 -17.58 1.45 -5.78
CA GLN A 94 -17.42 2.07 -4.46
C GLN A 94 -18.39 3.24 -4.22
N GLU A 95 -19.13 3.66 -5.24
CA GLU A 95 -19.85 4.93 -5.24
C GLU A 95 -20.88 5.05 -4.10
N ASN A 96 -21.61 3.96 -3.78
CA ASN A 96 -22.60 3.95 -2.69
C ASN A 96 -21.97 4.08 -1.30
N VAL A 97 -20.72 3.65 -1.12
CA VAL A 97 -20.01 3.71 0.17
C VAL A 97 -19.26 5.03 0.32
N GLN A 98 -18.75 5.59 -0.79
CA GLN A 98 -17.89 6.78 -0.77
C GLN A 98 -18.67 8.09 -0.93
N LEU A 99 -19.85 8.06 -1.56
CA LEU A 99 -20.69 9.25 -1.77
C LEU A 99 -21.95 9.20 -0.89
N MET A 100 -22.45 10.37 -0.49
CA MET A 100 -23.70 10.50 0.25
C MET A 100 -24.92 10.27 -0.66
N LYS A 101 -25.12 9.03 -1.12
CA LYS A 101 -26.20 8.62 -2.03
C LYS A 101 -27.45 8.09 -1.33
N GLY A 102 -27.41 7.93 -0.02
CA GLY A 102 -28.52 7.41 0.78
C GLY A 102 -28.02 6.46 1.86
N GLU A 103 -28.89 5.55 2.29
CA GLU A 103 -28.54 4.46 3.19
C GLU A 103 -27.54 3.51 2.53
N VAL A 104 -26.46 3.17 3.23
CA VAL A 104 -25.51 2.13 2.82
C VAL A 104 -26.11 0.77 3.16
N LEU A 105 -26.35 -0.07 2.14
CA LEU A 105 -26.93 -1.39 2.30
C LEU A 105 -25.84 -2.44 2.60
N PRO A 106 -26.19 -3.60 3.19
CA PRO A 106 -25.22 -4.67 3.47
C PRO A 106 -24.44 -5.19 2.25
N ILE A 107 -24.97 -5.00 1.04
CA ILE A 107 -24.32 -5.41 -0.22
C ILE A 107 -23.25 -4.41 -0.69
N ASP A 108 -23.36 -3.13 -0.30
CA ASP A 108 -22.47 -2.08 -0.79
C ASP A 108 -21.01 -2.29 -0.35
N PRO A 109 -20.71 -2.63 0.92
CA PRO A 109 -19.33 -2.99 1.32
C PRO A 109 -18.77 -4.20 0.56
N MET A 110 -19.62 -5.14 0.14
CA MET A 110 -19.18 -6.31 -0.63
C MET A 110 -18.71 -5.93 -2.03
N PHE A 111 -19.43 -5.03 -2.71
CA PHE A 111 -19.01 -4.50 -4.01
C PHE A 111 -17.87 -3.48 -3.88
N ALA A 112 -17.85 -2.66 -2.84
CA ALA A 112 -16.77 -1.71 -2.58
C ALA A 112 -15.41 -2.41 -2.34
N GLY A 113 -15.43 -3.60 -1.75
CA GLY A 113 -14.25 -4.46 -1.55
C GLY A 113 -13.92 -5.38 -2.73
N TYR A 114 -14.70 -5.36 -3.82
CA TYR A 114 -14.42 -6.17 -5.00
C TYR A 114 -13.20 -5.62 -5.76
N SER A 115 -12.31 -6.51 -6.23
CA SER A 115 -11.10 -6.14 -6.97
C SER A 115 -11.19 -6.63 -8.42
N PRO A 116 -11.63 -5.78 -9.38
CA PRO A 116 -11.88 -6.19 -10.77
C PRO A 116 -10.64 -6.73 -11.50
N GLY A 117 -9.45 -6.25 -11.14
CA GLY A 117 -8.18 -6.59 -11.77
C GLY A 117 -7.35 -7.63 -11.01
N ALA A 118 -7.91 -8.31 -9.99
CA ALA A 118 -7.13 -9.15 -9.07
C ALA A 118 -6.32 -10.27 -9.75
N HIS A 119 -6.82 -10.78 -10.87
CA HIS A 119 -6.20 -11.85 -11.67
C HIS A 119 -5.36 -11.35 -12.84
N LEU A 120 -5.45 -10.07 -13.21
CA LEU A 120 -4.85 -9.53 -14.44
C LEU A 120 -3.37 -9.92 -14.58
N MET A 121 -2.59 -9.73 -13.50
CA MET A 121 -1.16 -10.04 -13.54
C MET A 121 -0.91 -11.53 -13.74
N ASN A 122 -1.69 -12.41 -13.12
CA ASN A 122 -1.56 -13.85 -13.32
C ASN A 122 -1.94 -14.24 -14.76
N ASP A 123 -3.02 -13.69 -15.31
CA ASP A 123 -3.43 -13.92 -16.69
C ASP A 123 -2.31 -13.50 -17.68
N LEU A 124 -1.63 -12.38 -17.42
CA LEU A 124 -0.50 -11.91 -18.22
C LEU A 124 0.75 -12.80 -18.11
N TYR A 125 0.95 -13.51 -17.00
CA TYR A 125 1.97 -14.55 -16.92
C TYR A 125 1.55 -15.81 -17.67
N ASP A 126 0.31 -16.24 -17.50
CA ASP A 126 -0.20 -17.49 -18.05
C ASP A 126 -0.25 -17.44 -19.58
N ASN A 127 -0.59 -16.28 -20.17
CA ASN A 127 -0.55 -16.05 -21.62
C ASN A 127 0.83 -15.59 -22.15
N LYS A 128 1.86 -15.54 -21.30
CA LYS A 128 3.25 -15.17 -21.58
C LYS A 128 3.54 -13.72 -21.91
N ILE A 129 2.56 -12.83 -21.89
CA ILE A 129 2.76 -11.40 -22.16
C ILE A 129 3.75 -10.78 -21.17
N ALA A 130 3.66 -11.14 -19.89
CA ALA A 130 4.58 -10.70 -18.84
C ALA A 130 6.04 -11.09 -19.11
N PHE A 131 6.27 -12.28 -19.68
CA PHE A 131 7.62 -12.74 -20.01
C PHE A 131 8.22 -12.03 -21.22
N ILE A 132 7.39 -11.54 -22.16
CA ILE A 132 7.87 -10.67 -23.24
C ILE A 132 8.45 -9.38 -22.64
N VAL A 133 7.76 -8.81 -21.64
CA VAL A 133 8.24 -7.62 -20.94
C VAL A 133 9.50 -7.92 -20.15
N ALA A 134 9.48 -8.95 -19.29
CA ALA A 134 10.63 -9.30 -18.45
C ALA A 134 11.90 -9.59 -19.27
N LEU A 135 11.75 -10.20 -20.45
CA LEU A 135 12.86 -10.52 -21.35
C LEU A 135 13.42 -9.29 -22.07
N ASN A 136 12.57 -8.37 -22.53
CA ASN A 136 12.97 -7.30 -23.44
C ASN A 136 13.16 -5.94 -22.75
N PHE A 137 12.48 -5.73 -21.62
CA PHE A 137 12.51 -4.51 -20.81
C PHE A 137 12.79 -4.92 -19.34
N PRO A 138 14.03 -5.35 -19.04
CA PRO A 138 14.33 -5.91 -17.73
C PRO A 138 14.15 -4.91 -16.60
N TYR A 139 13.81 -5.41 -15.41
CA TYR A 139 13.77 -4.64 -14.18
C TYR A 139 15.16 -4.05 -13.84
N TYR A 140 15.15 -2.81 -13.32
CA TYR A 140 16.33 -2.16 -12.75
C TYR A 140 16.07 -1.84 -11.27
N SER A 141 17.04 -2.15 -10.40
CA SER A 141 16.96 -1.77 -8.98
C SER A 141 17.02 -0.26 -8.81
N THR A 142 16.60 0.24 -7.65
CA THR A 142 16.69 1.67 -7.32
C THR A 142 18.13 2.17 -7.38
N GLU A 143 19.09 1.36 -6.94
CA GLU A 143 20.52 1.66 -7.00
C GLU A 143 21.01 1.76 -8.44
N GLU A 144 20.62 0.81 -9.31
CA GLU A 144 20.97 0.86 -10.73
C GLU A 144 20.37 2.10 -11.41
N LYS A 145 19.11 2.44 -11.09
CA LYS A 145 18.44 3.65 -11.59
C LYS A 145 19.16 4.91 -11.12
N ASN A 146 19.63 4.97 -9.88
CA ASN A 146 20.38 6.11 -9.36
C ASN A 146 21.75 6.26 -10.02
N GLN A 147 22.40 5.15 -10.37
CA GLN A 147 23.72 5.15 -11.02
C GLN A 147 23.65 5.51 -12.51
N SER A 148 22.73 4.89 -13.24
CA SER A 148 22.67 4.99 -14.71
C SER A 148 21.57 5.90 -15.22
N GLY A 149 20.54 6.17 -14.43
CA GLY A 149 19.33 6.89 -14.87
C GLY A 149 19.57 8.36 -15.23
N ALA A 150 20.67 8.96 -14.76
CA ALA A 150 21.07 10.30 -15.16
C ALA A 150 21.48 10.39 -16.64
N GLU A 151 21.91 9.28 -17.23
CA GLU A 151 22.34 9.20 -18.64
C GLU A 151 21.21 8.72 -19.56
N TRP A 152 20.10 8.24 -18.99
CA TRP A 152 18.98 7.70 -19.75
C TRP A 152 18.15 8.79 -20.41
N THR A 153 17.80 8.54 -21.67
CA THR A 153 16.77 9.25 -22.40
C THR A 153 15.37 9.00 -21.79
N PRO A 154 14.37 9.84 -22.11
CA PRO A 154 12.98 9.58 -21.70
C PRO A 154 12.45 8.21 -22.15
N LEU A 155 12.90 7.71 -23.30
CA LEU A 155 12.50 6.41 -23.81
C LEU A 155 13.09 5.26 -22.97
N GLU A 156 14.36 5.36 -22.58
CA GLU A 156 15.01 4.37 -21.71
C GLU A 156 14.40 4.37 -20.30
N TRP A 157 14.02 5.54 -19.78
CA TRP A 157 13.19 5.64 -18.58
C TRP A 157 11.84 4.94 -18.75
N GLY A 158 11.18 5.13 -19.90
CA GLY A 158 9.95 4.41 -20.26
C GLY A 158 10.13 2.89 -20.21
N TYR A 159 11.20 2.37 -20.83
CA TYR A 159 11.53 0.94 -20.81
C TYR A 159 11.74 0.41 -19.39
N SER A 160 12.49 1.13 -18.56
CA SER A 160 12.71 0.80 -17.15
C SER A 160 11.39 0.73 -16.38
N ARG A 161 10.48 1.69 -16.60
CA ARG A 161 9.15 1.71 -15.95
C ARG A 161 8.24 0.58 -16.42
N LEU A 162 8.34 0.15 -17.68
CA LEU A 162 7.63 -1.02 -18.17
C LEU A 162 8.14 -2.30 -17.48
N GLY A 163 9.45 -2.43 -17.28
CA GLY A 163 10.05 -3.54 -16.54
C GLY A 163 9.59 -3.64 -15.08
N ASP A 164 9.36 -2.49 -14.42
CA ASP A 164 8.88 -2.45 -13.03
C ASP A 164 7.54 -3.17 -12.82
N VAL A 165 6.68 -3.19 -13.86
CA VAL A 165 5.35 -3.81 -13.82
C VAL A 165 5.43 -5.31 -13.50
N PHE A 166 6.49 -5.99 -13.95
CA PHE A 166 6.67 -7.44 -13.79
C PHE A 166 7.86 -7.80 -12.90
N SER A 167 8.14 -6.99 -11.88
CA SER A 167 9.20 -7.25 -10.90
C SER A 167 8.89 -8.39 -9.91
N SER A 168 7.63 -8.83 -9.83
CA SER A 168 7.18 -9.90 -8.94
C SER A 168 5.98 -10.67 -9.50
N ARG A 169 5.79 -11.91 -9.04
CA ARG A 169 4.64 -12.76 -9.43
C ARG A 169 3.91 -13.24 -8.19
N VAL A 170 2.96 -12.43 -7.75
CA VAL A 170 2.09 -12.69 -6.60
C VAL A 170 0.85 -13.50 -7.04
N PRO A 171 0.41 -14.52 -6.29
CA PRO A 171 -0.82 -15.25 -6.58
C PRO A 171 -2.07 -14.37 -6.41
N SER A 172 -3.04 -14.53 -7.29
CA SER A 172 -4.31 -13.80 -7.25
C SER A 172 -5.07 -14.00 -5.95
N GLU A 173 -5.01 -15.20 -5.34
CA GLU A 173 -5.66 -15.49 -4.06
C GLU A 173 -5.10 -14.60 -2.94
N LEU A 174 -3.81 -14.29 -3.01
CA LEU A 174 -3.18 -13.40 -2.03
C LEU A 174 -3.55 -11.94 -2.29
N ASN A 175 -3.66 -11.51 -3.55
CA ASN A 175 -4.17 -10.18 -3.90
C ASN A 175 -5.63 -9.99 -3.47
N LEU A 176 -6.49 -10.98 -3.70
CA LEU A 176 -7.88 -10.99 -3.23
C LEU A 176 -7.96 -10.92 -1.71
N LYS A 177 -7.14 -11.72 -1.01
CA LYS A 177 -7.07 -11.68 0.45
C LYS A 177 -6.60 -10.32 0.97
N ALA A 178 -5.62 -9.71 0.31
CA ALA A 178 -5.14 -8.37 0.64
C ALA A 178 -6.25 -7.32 0.47
N GLY A 179 -6.98 -7.35 -0.64
CA GLY A 179 -8.12 -6.46 -0.87
C GLY A 179 -9.20 -6.61 0.21
N LYS A 180 -9.55 -7.86 0.58
CA LYS A 180 -10.49 -8.13 1.67
C LYS A 180 -10.02 -7.56 3.01
N VAL A 181 -8.76 -7.83 3.40
CA VAL A 181 -8.19 -7.35 4.67
C VAL A 181 -8.12 -5.82 4.71
N SER A 182 -7.80 -5.18 3.58
CA SER A 182 -7.83 -3.71 3.46
C SER A 182 -9.25 -3.18 3.68
N ALA A 183 -10.25 -3.73 2.98
CA ALA A 183 -11.64 -3.30 3.10
C ALA A 183 -12.20 -3.50 4.52
N GLU A 184 -11.85 -4.59 5.19
CA GLU A 184 -12.21 -4.83 6.61
C GLU A 184 -11.57 -3.79 7.54
N GLY A 185 -10.31 -3.39 7.28
CA GLY A 185 -9.64 -2.32 8.00
C GLY A 185 -10.26 -0.95 7.76
N ASP A 186 -10.59 -0.62 6.51
CA ASP A 186 -11.24 0.64 6.14
C ASP A 186 -12.65 0.74 6.76
N ALA A 187 -13.41 -0.36 6.74
CA ALA A 187 -14.73 -0.41 7.40
C ALA A 187 -14.62 -0.22 8.91
N TYR A 188 -13.64 -0.87 9.57
CA TYR A 188 -13.37 -0.67 10.99
C TYR A 188 -13.06 0.80 11.31
N ILE A 189 -12.30 1.46 10.44
CA ILE A 189 -11.94 2.86 10.58
C ILE A 189 -13.13 3.79 10.36
N ALA A 190 -13.96 3.52 9.35
CA ALA A 190 -15.11 4.34 8.95
C ALA A 190 -16.27 4.27 9.96
N ASP A 191 -16.40 3.15 10.67
CA ASP A 191 -17.44 2.92 11.68
C ASP A 191 -16.92 3.12 13.12
N TYR A 192 -16.00 4.06 13.34
CA TYR A 192 -15.45 4.32 14.68
C TYR A 192 -15.65 5.78 15.08
N ASN A 193 -16.83 6.10 15.64
CA ASN A 193 -17.22 7.46 15.99
C ASN A 193 -17.30 7.67 17.50
N ILE A 194 -16.95 8.88 17.92
CA ILE A 194 -17.06 9.35 19.31
C ILE A 194 -18.09 10.47 19.38
N TYR A 195 -19.06 10.31 20.26
CA TYR A 195 -20.10 11.31 20.54
C TYR A 195 -19.56 12.31 21.55
N MET A 196 -18.98 13.40 21.04
CA MET A 196 -18.22 14.37 21.84
C MET A 196 -19.10 15.09 22.86
N GLY A 197 -20.38 15.32 22.55
CA GLY A 197 -21.36 15.92 23.45
C GLY A 197 -21.61 15.12 24.73
N ASN A 198 -21.23 13.84 24.75
CA ASN A 198 -21.34 12.97 25.92
C ASN A 198 -20.04 12.87 26.73
N LEU A 199 -18.97 13.58 26.32
CA LEU A 199 -17.73 13.58 27.06
C LEU A 199 -17.79 14.53 28.26
N LEU A 200 -17.31 14.04 29.39
CA LEU A 200 -17.18 14.75 30.65
C LEU A 200 -15.72 15.13 30.89
N ASN A 201 -15.50 16.36 31.37
CA ASN A 201 -14.22 16.74 31.95
C ASN A 201 -14.06 16.16 33.37
N LYS A 202 -12.91 16.44 34.00
CA LYS A 202 -12.60 16.04 35.39
C LYS A 202 -13.64 16.53 36.42
N ASP A 203 -14.34 17.61 36.12
CA ASP A 203 -15.33 18.24 37.00
C ASP A 203 -16.77 17.79 36.66
N GLY A 204 -16.94 16.81 35.76
CA GLY A 204 -18.24 16.27 35.34
C GLY A 204 -19.02 17.16 34.37
N GLN A 205 -18.35 18.10 33.70
CA GLN A 205 -18.95 19.06 32.77
C GLN A 205 -18.79 18.64 31.31
N LYS A 206 -19.80 18.94 30.49
CA LYS A 206 -19.78 18.76 29.03
C LYS A 206 -19.25 20.03 28.37
N LEU A 207 -18.18 19.92 27.60
CA LEU A 207 -17.53 21.05 26.94
C LEU A 207 -17.80 21.14 25.43
N PHE A 208 -18.24 20.04 24.82
CA PHE A 208 -18.50 19.95 23.38
C PHE A 208 -19.99 20.16 23.08
N GLN A 209 -20.29 20.46 21.81
CA GLN A 209 -21.69 20.60 21.36
C GLN A 209 -22.39 19.24 21.45
N GLN A 210 -23.68 19.26 21.83
CA GLN A 210 -24.43 18.05 22.17
C GLN A 210 -24.54 17.06 20.99
N ASP A 211 -24.63 17.57 19.77
CA ASP A 211 -24.77 16.83 18.51
C ASP A 211 -23.43 16.56 17.80
N MET A 212 -22.30 16.91 18.42
CA MET A 212 -20.99 16.71 17.83
C MET A 212 -20.58 15.23 17.85
N VAL A 213 -20.44 14.66 16.66
CA VAL A 213 -19.95 13.30 16.44
C VAL A 213 -18.68 13.37 15.58
N LEU A 214 -17.59 12.77 16.06
CA LEU A 214 -16.30 12.80 15.37
C LEU A 214 -15.83 11.39 15.03
N LEU A 215 -15.47 11.19 13.77
CA LEU A 215 -14.78 9.99 13.32
C LEU A 215 -13.37 9.95 13.92
N SER A 216 -13.03 8.83 14.57
CA SER A 216 -11.76 8.67 15.30
C SER A 216 -10.53 8.90 14.43
N HIS A 217 -10.56 8.42 13.19
CA HIS A 217 -9.40 8.40 12.30
C HIS A 217 -8.97 9.78 11.79
N TRP A 218 -9.91 10.73 11.63
CA TRP A 218 -9.63 12.05 11.06
C TRP A 218 -10.05 13.18 11.97
N ASN A 219 -11.30 13.14 12.46
CA ASN A 219 -11.94 14.33 13.02
C ASN A 219 -11.47 14.65 14.45
N LEU A 220 -11.02 13.67 15.25
CA LEU A 220 -10.45 13.94 16.57
C LEU A 220 -9.22 14.84 16.50
N ARG A 221 -8.29 14.54 15.57
CA ARG A 221 -7.09 15.35 15.34
C ARG A 221 -7.46 16.75 14.84
N ASP A 222 -8.45 16.84 13.97
CA ASP A 222 -8.85 18.11 13.38
C ASP A 222 -9.56 19.00 14.41
N GLU A 223 -10.35 18.41 15.31
CA GLU A 223 -10.95 19.12 16.44
C GLU A 223 -9.90 19.62 17.45
N ILE A 224 -8.82 18.87 17.70
CA ILE A 224 -7.67 19.38 18.47
C ILE A 224 -7.15 20.68 17.86
N LYS A 225 -6.94 20.70 16.54
CA LYS A 225 -6.45 21.89 15.82
C LYS A 225 -7.44 23.04 15.85
N ALA A 226 -8.74 22.76 15.70
CA ALA A 226 -9.80 23.77 15.75
C ALA A 226 -9.80 24.52 17.09
N ASN A 227 -9.36 23.87 18.17
CA ASN A 227 -9.28 24.45 19.50
C ASN A 227 -7.97 25.23 19.80
N TYR A 228 -7.03 25.37 18.86
CA TYR A 228 -5.79 26.13 19.07
C TYR A 228 -6.02 27.62 19.32
N ALA A 229 -7.00 28.22 18.62
CA ALA A 229 -7.34 29.64 18.77
C ALA A 229 -8.36 29.91 19.90
N ASN A 230 -8.93 28.86 20.52
CA ASN A 230 -9.93 28.99 21.57
C ASN A 230 -9.26 29.35 22.90
N LYS A 231 -9.33 30.64 23.25
CA LYS A 231 -8.70 31.21 24.45
C LYS A 231 -9.44 30.88 25.76
N GLU A 232 -10.69 30.45 25.70
CA GLU A 232 -11.51 30.23 26.89
C GLU A 232 -11.27 28.85 27.50
N ASN A 233 -11.44 27.79 26.70
CA ASN A 233 -11.31 26.40 27.15
C ASN A 233 -10.64 25.48 26.12
N GLY A 234 -9.95 26.05 25.13
CA GLY A 234 -9.33 25.29 24.04
C GLY A 234 -8.33 24.24 24.53
N LEU A 235 -7.49 24.58 25.51
CA LEU A 235 -6.51 23.64 26.07
C LEU A 235 -7.19 22.46 26.79
N GLU A 236 -8.27 22.71 27.51
CA GLU A 236 -9.00 21.66 28.21
C GLU A 236 -9.69 20.71 27.22
N LYS A 237 -10.35 21.26 26.19
CA LYS A 237 -10.94 20.47 25.10
C LYS A 237 -9.91 19.59 24.39
N GLN A 238 -8.74 20.16 24.06
CA GLN A 238 -7.63 19.41 23.49
C GLN A 238 -7.16 18.28 24.42
N GLY A 239 -7.08 18.54 25.73
CA GLY A 239 -6.73 17.54 26.74
C GLY A 239 -7.72 16.39 26.81
N ILE A 240 -9.03 16.66 26.73
CA ILE A 240 -10.06 15.62 26.70
C ILE A 240 -9.93 14.76 25.44
N ILE A 241 -9.80 15.37 24.26
CA ILE A 241 -9.64 14.63 23.00
C ILE A 241 -8.37 13.78 23.04
N TYR A 242 -7.27 14.34 23.56
CA TYR A 242 -6.02 13.60 23.73
C TYR A 242 -6.21 12.38 24.63
N GLN A 243 -6.94 12.50 25.75
CA GLN A 243 -7.27 11.34 26.58
C GLN A 243 -8.13 10.32 25.82
N VAL A 244 -9.14 10.74 25.06
CA VAL A 244 -9.90 9.82 24.20
C VAL A 244 -8.98 9.05 23.26
N MET A 245 -8.06 9.74 22.58
CA MET A 245 -7.09 9.09 21.69
C MET A 245 -6.20 8.11 22.43
N GLN A 246 -5.74 8.44 23.64
CA GLN A 246 -4.94 7.52 24.46
C GLN A 246 -5.73 6.25 24.83
N ARG A 247 -7.01 6.39 25.21
CA ARG A 247 -7.92 5.28 25.56
C ARG A 247 -8.21 4.36 24.37
N ILE A 248 -8.29 4.93 23.17
CA ILE A 248 -8.40 4.16 21.93
C ILE A 248 -7.09 3.42 21.64
N VAL A 249 -5.94 4.09 21.80
CA VAL A 249 -4.64 3.48 21.52
C VAL A 249 -4.37 2.33 22.49
N ASP A 250 -4.55 2.52 23.79
CA ASP A 250 -4.31 1.47 24.79
C ASP A 250 -5.45 0.45 24.91
N GLN A 251 -6.49 0.56 24.07
CA GLN A 251 -7.70 -0.28 24.04
C GLN A 251 -8.45 -0.31 25.39
N SER A 252 -8.25 0.69 26.27
CA SER A 252 -9.00 0.81 27.53
C SER A 252 -10.32 1.59 27.38
N ILE A 253 -10.58 2.17 26.21
CA ILE A 253 -11.85 2.85 25.92
C ILE A 253 -13.03 1.89 26.19
N PRO A 254 -14.07 2.33 26.91
CA PRO A 254 -15.22 1.48 27.18
C PRO A 254 -16.00 1.20 25.89
N LYS A 255 -16.29 -0.07 25.59
CA LYS A 255 -16.93 -0.48 24.32
C LYS A 255 -18.24 0.26 24.05
N GLU A 256 -19.00 0.55 25.11
CA GLU A 256 -20.33 1.13 25.02
C GLU A 256 -20.36 2.60 24.57
N VAL A 257 -19.22 3.30 24.58
CA VAL A 257 -19.14 4.73 24.18
C VAL A 257 -18.79 4.92 22.71
N ILE A 258 -18.44 3.84 22.01
CA ILE A 258 -18.16 3.85 20.58
C ILE A 258 -19.50 3.80 19.84
N ASN A 259 -19.70 4.72 18.89
CA ASN A 259 -20.93 4.84 18.12
C ASN A 259 -22.22 4.98 18.98
N SER A 260 -22.15 5.56 20.18
CA SER A 260 -23.28 5.66 21.11
C SER A 260 -23.39 7.03 21.78
N ASP A 261 -24.61 7.56 21.85
CA ASP A 261 -24.99 8.80 22.54
C ASP A 261 -25.63 8.57 23.93
N LYS A 262 -25.74 7.30 24.35
CA LYS A 262 -26.57 6.89 25.49
C LYS A 262 -25.91 7.07 26.85
N GLN A 263 -24.58 7.12 26.88
CA GLN A 263 -23.79 7.17 28.10
C GLN A 263 -22.91 8.41 28.09
N ASP A 264 -22.77 9.02 29.26
CA ASP A 264 -21.74 10.05 29.46
C ASP A 264 -20.44 9.37 29.89
N TRP A 265 -19.31 9.86 29.40
CA TRP A 265 -18.01 9.23 29.65
C TRP A 265 -16.96 10.28 30.02
N ASN A 266 -16.21 10.01 31.09
CA ASN A 266 -15.05 10.80 31.47
C ASN A 266 -13.77 10.11 30.98
N PRO A 267 -13.09 10.60 29.93
CA PRO A 267 -11.89 9.94 29.38
C PRO A 267 -10.68 9.96 30.31
N VAL A 268 -10.64 10.92 31.26
CA VAL A 268 -9.55 11.06 32.23
C VAL A 268 -9.63 9.93 33.26
N THR A 269 -10.79 9.77 33.92
CA THR A 269 -11.00 8.72 34.93
C THR A 269 -11.39 7.37 34.33
N ASN A 270 -11.78 7.38 33.05
CA ASN A 270 -12.33 6.26 32.29
C ASN A 270 -13.67 5.72 32.83
N GLU A 271 -14.45 6.57 33.49
CA GLU A 271 -15.72 6.19 34.09
C GLU A 271 -16.90 6.49 33.16
N VAL A 272 -17.85 5.55 33.09
CA VAL A 272 -19.06 5.64 32.27
C VAL A 272 -20.27 5.87 33.18
N PHE A 273 -21.19 6.72 32.74
CA PHE A 273 -22.38 7.11 33.49
C PHE A 273 -23.64 6.94 32.62
N VAL A 274 -24.67 6.33 33.19
CA VAL A 274 -25.99 6.18 32.59
C VAL A 274 -27.01 6.84 33.50
N GLY A 275 -27.72 7.86 33.01
CA GLY A 275 -28.66 8.63 33.84
C GLY A 275 -28.02 9.24 35.10
N GLY A 276 -26.74 9.63 35.03
CA GLY A 276 -25.97 10.17 36.15
C GLY A 276 -25.41 9.14 37.14
N SER A 277 -25.70 7.86 36.96
CA SER A 277 -25.17 6.78 37.81
C SER A 277 -23.95 6.12 37.16
N LYS A 278 -22.86 5.99 37.93
CA LYS A 278 -21.66 5.27 37.49
C LYS A 278 -22.03 3.83 37.16
N THR A 279 -21.64 3.38 35.98
CA THR A 279 -21.92 2.05 35.44
C THR A 279 -20.61 1.39 35.06
N GLU A 280 -20.46 0.10 35.37
CA GLU A 280 -19.33 -0.67 34.87
C GLU A 280 -19.48 -0.88 33.36
N SER A 281 -18.43 -0.57 32.61
CA SER A 281 -18.36 -0.85 31.18
C SER A 281 -17.06 -1.58 30.90
N ALA A 282 -17.14 -2.67 30.16
CA ALA A 282 -15.96 -3.37 29.67
C ALA A 282 -15.22 -2.50 28.64
N ALA A 283 -13.89 -2.62 28.64
CA ALA A 283 -13.06 -2.08 27.58
C ALA A 283 -13.40 -2.73 26.23
N GLU A 284 -13.06 -2.06 25.13
CA GLU A 284 -13.10 -2.68 23.81
C GLU A 284 -12.15 -3.89 23.74
N THR A 285 -12.43 -4.80 22.81
CA THR A 285 -11.49 -5.89 22.48
C THR A 285 -10.29 -5.32 21.72
N ASP A 286 -9.17 -6.05 21.65
CA ASP A 286 -7.98 -5.73 20.84
C ASP A 286 -8.20 -5.73 19.31
N GLY A 287 -9.42 -5.46 18.84
CA GLY A 287 -9.84 -5.49 17.44
C GLY A 287 -9.03 -4.54 16.59
N ARG A 288 -8.66 -3.35 17.12
CA ARG A 288 -7.81 -2.39 16.41
C ARG A 288 -6.45 -3.01 16.05
N TYR A 289 -5.81 -3.64 17.03
CA TYR A 289 -4.51 -4.28 16.83
C TYR A 289 -4.61 -5.54 15.97
N GLN A 290 -5.74 -6.26 16.04
CA GLN A 290 -6.00 -7.37 15.13
C GLN A 290 -6.07 -6.89 13.67
N GLN A 291 -6.66 -5.72 13.38
CA GLN A 291 -6.64 -5.16 12.02
C GLN A 291 -5.22 -4.82 11.55
N ILE A 292 -4.38 -4.27 12.43
CA ILE A 292 -2.96 -4.01 12.14
C ILE A 292 -2.21 -5.31 11.87
N LEU A 293 -2.40 -6.34 12.70
CA LEU A 293 -1.76 -7.64 12.54
C LEU A 293 -2.22 -8.35 11.26
N ASN A 294 -3.50 -8.26 10.91
CA ASN A 294 -4.03 -8.81 9.67
C ASN A 294 -3.30 -8.22 8.46
N ASN A 295 -3.16 -6.90 8.42
CA ASN A 295 -2.40 -6.20 7.37
C ASN A 295 -0.92 -6.61 7.38
N PHE A 296 -0.27 -6.65 8.55
CA PHE A 296 1.12 -7.11 8.69
C PHE A 296 1.33 -8.50 8.09
N HIS A 297 0.46 -9.47 8.39
CA HIS A 297 0.56 -10.83 7.87
C HIS A 297 0.33 -10.92 6.36
N ILE A 298 -0.47 -10.03 5.77
CA ILE A 298 -0.61 -9.91 4.32
C ILE A 298 0.71 -9.45 3.69
N TYR A 299 1.30 -8.37 4.21
CA TYR A 299 2.58 -7.88 3.70
C TYR A 299 3.71 -8.91 3.86
N GLN A 300 3.75 -9.63 4.98
CA GLN A 300 4.68 -10.74 5.20
C GLN A 300 4.46 -11.90 4.22
N ALA A 301 3.20 -12.16 3.82
CA ALA A 301 2.91 -13.17 2.82
C ALA A 301 3.38 -12.77 1.40
N PHE A 302 3.33 -11.47 1.06
CA PHE A 302 3.83 -10.96 -0.23
C PHE A 302 5.35 -11.12 -0.37
N ASP A 303 6.12 -11.03 0.72
CA ASP A 303 7.58 -11.11 0.72
C ASP A 303 8.14 -12.30 -0.08
N LYS A 304 7.47 -13.46 0.01
CA LYS A 304 7.88 -14.70 -0.68
C LYS A 304 7.83 -14.62 -2.22
N TYR A 305 7.09 -13.66 -2.75
CA TYR A 305 6.81 -13.53 -4.18
C TYR A 305 7.54 -12.35 -4.83
N ASN A 306 8.28 -11.57 -4.03
CA ASN A 306 8.98 -10.36 -4.46
C ASN A 306 10.50 -10.55 -4.35
N PRO A 307 11.15 -11.28 -5.27
CA PRO A 307 12.57 -11.63 -5.15
C PRO A 307 13.50 -10.41 -5.18
N ALA A 308 13.13 -9.35 -5.91
CA ALA A 308 13.90 -8.12 -5.98
C ALA A 308 13.73 -7.21 -4.74
N MET A 309 12.61 -7.37 -4.00
CA MET A 309 12.24 -6.54 -2.86
C MET A 309 11.56 -7.43 -1.80
N PRO A 310 12.34 -8.28 -1.10
CA PRO A 310 11.84 -9.35 -0.26
C PRO A 310 11.17 -8.87 1.04
N THR A 311 11.14 -7.57 1.34
CA THR A 311 10.43 -7.01 2.49
C THR A 311 9.42 -5.95 2.09
N ALA A 312 8.39 -5.76 2.92
CA ALA A 312 7.42 -4.68 2.74
C ALA A 312 8.06 -3.28 2.77
N ILE A 313 9.13 -3.13 3.56
CA ILE A 313 9.90 -1.89 3.67
C ILE A 313 10.61 -1.61 2.35
N GLU A 314 11.37 -2.56 1.81
CA GLU A 314 12.03 -2.38 0.50
C GLU A 314 11.01 -2.11 -0.61
N ARG A 315 9.85 -2.77 -0.62
CA ARG A 315 8.80 -2.46 -1.61
C ARG A 315 8.29 -1.03 -1.49
N ALA A 316 8.09 -0.52 -0.27
CA ALA A 316 7.63 0.85 -0.05
C ALA A 316 8.67 1.88 -0.53
N PHE A 317 9.95 1.67 -0.21
CA PHE A 317 11.04 2.58 -0.55
C PHE A 317 11.48 2.45 -2.01
N SER A 318 11.85 1.25 -2.45
CA SER A 318 12.44 1.01 -3.77
C SER A 318 11.44 1.07 -4.91
N ALA A 319 10.24 0.47 -4.77
CA ALA A 319 9.21 0.52 -5.80
C ALA A 319 8.27 1.72 -5.66
N GLY A 320 7.83 2.02 -4.44
CA GLY A 320 6.87 3.10 -4.18
C GLY A 320 7.50 4.49 -4.29
N MET A 321 8.53 4.75 -3.50
CA MET A 321 9.18 6.08 -3.43
C MET A 321 10.32 6.25 -4.43
N GLN A 322 10.91 5.14 -4.91
CA GLN A 322 12.14 5.12 -5.71
C GLN A 322 13.32 5.83 -5.05
N VAL A 323 13.43 5.72 -3.73
CA VAL A 323 14.56 6.27 -2.96
C VAL A 323 15.07 5.18 -2.01
N PRO A 324 16.40 4.97 -1.91
CA PRO A 324 16.96 4.03 -0.94
C PRO A 324 16.60 4.41 0.49
N GLN A 325 16.15 3.44 1.29
CA GLN A 325 15.81 3.66 2.70
C GLN A 325 16.93 4.37 3.50
N PRO A 326 18.23 4.01 3.36
CA PRO A 326 19.30 4.69 4.11
C PRO A 326 19.44 6.17 3.78
N GLU A 327 19.10 6.58 2.55
CA GLU A 327 19.12 7.98 2.14
C GLU A 327 17.99 8.76 2.81
N VAL A 328 16.79 8.17 2.89
CA VAL A 328 15.66 8.78 3.59
C VAL A 328 15.94 8.89 5.09
N GLU A 329 16.49 7.87 5.72
CA GLU A 329 16.89 7.91 7.13
C GLU A 329 17.91 9.03 7.40
N LYS A 330 18.91 9.17 6.52
CA LYS A 330 19.88 10.25 6.58
C LYS A 330 19.20 11.62 6.45
N LEU A 331 18.31 11.79 5.48
CA LEU A 331 17.56 13.05 5.28
C LEU A 331 16.74 13.43 6.52
N PHE A 332 16.01 12.48 7.11
CA PHE A 332 15.27 12.72 8.35
C PHE A 332 16.19 13.07 9.51
N THR A 333 17.31 12.37 9.65
CA THR A 333 18.29 12.65 10.71
C THR A 333 18.86 14.06 10.57
N GLU A 334 19.28 14.46 9.37
CA GLU A 334 19.79 15.80 9.08
C GLU A 334 18.73 16.89 9.32
N PHE A 335 17.50 16.66 8.85
CA PHE A 335 16.41 17.61 9.03
C PHE A 335 16.03 17.79 10.51
N LEU A 336 15.84 16.70 11.25
CA LEU A 336 15.46 16.75 12.67
C LEU A 336 16.57 17.29 13.56
N SER A 337 17.83 17.09 13.17
CA SER A 337 19.01 17.58 13.90
C SER A 337 19.45 18.98 13.44
N SER A 338 18.72 19.59 12.52
CA SER A 338 19.05 20.88 11.91
C SER A 338 18.95 22.03 12.93
N PRO A 339 19.96 22.91 13.04
CA PRO A 339 19.90 24.11 13.89
C PRO A 339 18.69 25.01 13.59
N GLN A 340 18.18 24.96 12.35
CA GLN A 340 17.01 25.68 11.90
C GLN A 340 15.76 25.30 12.71
N VAL A 341 15.62 24.04 13.13
CA VAL A 341 14.50 23.59 13.98
C VAL A 341 14.52 24.33 15.33
N ALA A 342 15.70 24.49 15.94
CA ALA A 342 15.86 25.25 17.17
C ALA A 342 15.54 26.75 16.98
N HIS A 343 15.94 27.33 15.86
CA HIS A 343 15.60 28.72 15.53
C HIS A 343 14.09 28.93 15.36
N VAL A 344 13.39 28.01 14.67
CA VAL A 344 11.93 28.06 14.53
C VAL A 344 11.25 27.90 15.90
N ALA A 345 11.71 26.95 16.72
CA ALA A 345 11.17 26.79 18.08
C ALA A 345 11.33 28.06 18.94
N ALA A 346 12.44 28.79 18.80
CA ALA A 346 12.65 30.06 19.49
C ALA A 346 11.68 31.16 19.05
N ILE A 347 11.22 31.15 17.79
CA ILE A 347 10.20 32.07 17.28
C ILE A 347 8.83 31.73 17.86
N ILE A 348 8.47 30.43 17.90
CA ILE A 348 7.14 29.94 18.33
C ILE A 348 6.98 29.97 19.87
N LYS A 349 8.08 30.03 20.62
CA LYS A 349 8.04 30.09 22.10
C LYS A 349 7.37 31.36 22.65
N LYS A 350 7.21 32.40 21.84
CA LYS A 350 6.54 33.66 22.20
C LYS A 350 5.03 33.53 22.04
#